data_AF-A0A117M7S2-F1
#
_entry.id   AF-A0A117M7S2-F1
#
_cell.length_a   1.000
_cell.length_b   1.000
_cell.length_c   1.000
_cell.angle_alpha   90.00
_cell.angle_beta   90.00
_cell.angle_gamma   90.00
#
_symmetry.space_group_name_H-M   'P 1'
#
loop_
_entity.id
_entity.type
_entity.pdbx_description
1 polymer ?
#
loop_
_entity_poly.entity_id
_entity_poly.type
_entity_poly.pdbx_seq_one_letter_code
_entity_poly.pdbx_strand_id
1 'polypeptide(L)' 'AMDVLDTALGEARRQGWIIVVDPWTPDVVRERLEENSRSIELPAPRMEGDFILFLYDQYLRIWDFLRRHP' A
#
# COMPACT_ATOMS: atom_id res chain seq x y z
N ALA A 1 -10.10 8.37 -15.37
CA ALA A 1 -9.33 7.37 -14.60
C ALA A 1 -8.55 8.04 -13.48
N MET A 2 -7.77 9.09 -13.75
CA MET A 2 -7.09 9.86 -12.70
C MET A 2 -8.08 10.52 -11.72
N ASP A 3 -9.19 11.07 -12.19
CA ASP A 3 -10.23 11.63 -11.30
C ASP A 3 -10.81 10.61 -10.29
N VAL A 4 -10.84 9.33 -10.68
CA VAL A 4 -11.30 8.24 -9.82
C VAL A 4 -10.26 7.93 -8.74
N LEU A 5 -8.98 7.92 -9.11
CA LEU A 5 -7.87 7.76 -8.16
C LEU A 5 -7.87 8.91 -7.15
N ASP A 6 -7.94 10.16 -7.63
CA ASP A 6 -7.92 11.34 -6.76
C ASP A 6 -9.11 11.34 -5.78
N THR A 7 -10.29 10.90 -6.24
CA THR A 7 -11.48 10.72 -5.39
C THR A 7 -11.25 9.63 -4.33
N ALA A 8 -10.70 8.48 -4.72
CA ALA A 8 -10.41 7.39 -3.79
C ALA A 8 -9.36 7.78 -2.74
N LEU A 9 -8.33 8.54 -3.13
CA LEU A 9 -7.31 9.09 -2.22
C LEU A 9 -7.91 10.12 -1.26
N GLY A 10 -8.79 11.00 -1.76
CA GLY A 10 -9.51 11.96 -0.93
C GLY A 10 -10.36 11.26 0.14
N GLU A 11 -11.09 10.21 -0.25
CA GLU A 11 -11.89 9.41 0.69
C GLU A 11 -11.01 8.64 1.68
N ALA A 12 -9.92 8.02 1.23
CA ALA A 12 -8.99 7.32 2.11
C ALA A 12 -8.41 8.27 3.18
N ARG A 13 -8.03 9.49 2.79
CA ARG A 13 -7.57 10.53 3.72
C ARG A 13 -8.66 10.95 4.71
N ARG A 14 -9.90 11.14 4.23
CA ARG A 14 -11.04 11.54 5.07
C ARG A 14 -11.41 10.48 6.11
N GLN A 15 -11.29 9.21 5.74
CA GLN A 15 -11.62 8.07 6.59
C GLN A 15 -10.43 7.54 7.41
N GLY A 16 -9.22 8.07 7.18
CA GLY A 16 -8.00 7.57 7.81
C GLY A 16 -7.59 6.16 7.35
N TRP A 17 -8.03 5.74 6.16
CA TRP A 17 -7.67 4.45 5.60
C TRP A 17 -6.18 4.40 5.27
N ILE A 18 -5.63 3.19 5.35
CA ILE A 18 -4.31 2.90 4.81
C ILE A 18 -4.40 2.63 3.31
N ILE A 19 -3.39 3.04 2.57
CA ILE A 19 -3.26 2.76 1.15
C ILE A 19 -2.14 1.74 1.00
N VAL A 20 -2.45 0.57 0.45
CA VAL A 20 -1.48 -0.50 0.23
C VAL A 20 -1.12 -0.53 -1.25
N VAL A 21 0.17 -0.46 -1.54
CA VAL A 21 0.72 -0.32 -2.89
C VAL A 21 1.50 -1.58 -3.23
N ASP A 22 1.09 -2.26 -4.29
CA ASP A 22 1.79 -3.43 -4.76
C ASP A 22 3.01 -3.03 -5.63
N PRO A 23 4.01 -3.91 -5.77
CA PRO A 23 5.25 -3.60 -6.47
C PRO A 23 5.07 -3.39 -7.98
N TRP A 24 3.95 -3.83 -8.55
CA TRP A 24 3.60 -3.63 -9.96
C TRP A 24 2.67 -2.43 -10.19
N THR A 25 2.33 -1.68 -9.14
CA THR A 25 1.64 -0.39 -9.28
C THR A 25 2.50 0.53 -10.17
N PRO A 26 1.93 1.10 -11.26
CA PRO A 26 2.66 1.99 -12.16
C PRO A 26 3.20 3.24 -11.44
N ASP A 27 4.36 3.73 -11.88
CA ASP A 27 5.03 4.89 -11.25
C ASP A 27 4.14 6.14 -11.25
N VAL A 28 3.37 6.37 -12.33
CA VAL A 28 2.40 7.48 -12.43
C VAL A 28 1.34 7.45 -11.32
N VAL A 29 0.98 6.26 -10.83
CA VAL A 29 0.07 6.11 -9.69
C VAL A 29 0.83 6.34 -8.39
N ARG A 30 2.04 5.80 -8.25
CA ARG A 30 2.88 5.92 -7.05
C ARG A 30 3.25 7.38 -6.74
N GLU A 31 3.60 8.18 -7.75
CA GLU A 31 3.89 9.60 -7.60
C GLU A 31 2.72 10.39 -6.98
N ARG A 32 1.47 9.98 -7.24
CA ARG A 32 0.27 10.61 -6.64
C ARG A 32 0.04 10.20 -5.19
N LEU A 33 0.71 9.16 -4.71
CA LEU A 33 0.61 8.69 -3.33
C LEU A 33 1.58 9.41 -2.39
N GLU A 34 2.59 10.12 -2.90
CA GLU A 34 3.60 10.81 -2.10
C GLU A 34 2.97 11.87 -1.16
N GLU A 35 1.81 12.41 -1.54
CA GLU A 35 1.04 13.36 -0.72
C GLU A 35 0.24 12.70 0.42
N ASN A 36 0.11 11.36 0.43
CA ASN A 36 -0.67 10.61 1.40
C ASN A 36 0.25 9.92 2.43
N SER A 37 0.21 10.43 3.66
CA SER A 37 1.08 9.96 4.76
C SER A 37 0.75 8.56 5.32
N ARG A 38 -0.30 7.89 4.81
CA ARG A 38 -0.73 6.55 5.26
C ARG A 38 -0.60 5.48 4.17
N SER A 39 0.42 5.58 3.33
CA SER A 39 0.74 4.60 2.30
C SER A 39 1.78 3.57 2.77
N ILE A 40 1.63 2.33 2.31
CA ILE A 40 2.55 1.21 2.58
C ILE A 40 2.88 0.53 1.25
N GLU A 41 4.16 0.42 0.94
CA GLU A 41 4.60 -0.38 -0.20
C GLU A 41 4.83 -1.83 0.20
N LEU A 42 4.31 -2.75 -0.60
CA LEU A 42 4.51 -4.18 -0.46
C LEU A 42 5.73 -4.64 -1.27
N PRO A 43 6.56 -5.55 -0.73
CA PRO A 43 7.68 -6.09 -1.47
C PRO A 43 7.21 -7.06 -2.56
N ALA A 44 7.99 -7.14 -3.65
CA ALA A 44 7.82 -8.17 -4.68
C ALA A 44 8.00 -9.58 -4.11
N PRO A 45 7.29 -10.59 -4.65
CA PRO A 45 7.53 -11.98 -4.32
C PRO A 45 8.99 -12.34 -4.62
N ARG A 46 9.63 -13.03 -3.67
CA ARG A 46 10.97 -13.60 -3.90
C ARG A 46 10.78 -14.94 -4.61
N MET A 47 11.56 -15.19 -5.66
CA MET A 47 11.46 -16.45 -6.43
C MET A 47 11.82 -17.70 -5.63
N GLU A 48 12.55 -17.55 -4.52
CA GLU A 48 13.05 -18.65 -3.70
C GLU A 48 12.19 -18.96 -2.46
N GLY A 49 11.09 -18.21 -2.23
CA GLY A 49 10.24 -18.37 -1.05
C GLY A 49 8.96 -19.18 -1.31
N ASP A 50 8.49 -19.91 -0.29
CA ASP A 50 7.14 -20.47 -0.29
C ASP A 50 6.11 -19.33 -0.35
N PHE A 51 5.09 -19.48 -1.20
CA PHE A 51 3.99 -18.53 -1.37
C PHE A 51 3.32 -18.17 -0.04
N ILE A 52 3.24 -19.12 0.90
CA ILE A 52 2.67 -18.88 2.24
C ILE A 52 3.53 -17.89 3.04
N LEU A 53 4.86 -18.03 2.98
CA LEU A 53 5.78 -17.10 3.67
C LEU A 53 5.70 -15.71 3.05
N PHE A 54 5.59 -15.61 1.72
CA PHE A 54 5.36 -14.34 1.05
C PHE A 54 4.11 -13.64 1.57
N LEU A 55 2.97 -14.32 1.63
CA LEU A 55 1.72 -13.74 2.16
C LEU A 55 1.83 -13.36 3.64
N TYR A 56 2.53 -14.17 4.43
CA TYR A 56 2.78 -13.87 5.84
C TYR A 56 3.59 -12.58 6.02
N ASP A 57 4.63 -12.37 5.21
CA ASP A 57 5.42 -11.14 5.21
C ASP A 57 4.58 -9.92 4.83
N GLN A 58 3.67 -10.05 3.84
CA GLN A 58 2.73 -8.98 3.49
C GLN A 58 1.85 -8.59 4.68
N TYR A 59 1.28 -9.59 5.36
CA TYR A 59 0.46 -9.38 6.54
C TYR A 59 1.23 -8.66 7.64
N LEU A 60 2.45 -9.12 7.97
CA LEU A 60 3.27 -8.50 9.01
C LEU A 60 3.59 -7.04 8.69
N ARG A 61 3.88 -6.72 7.42
CA ARG A 61 4.20 -5.35 7.01
C ARG A 61 3.01 -4.41 7.20
N ILE A 62 1.80 -4.85 6.88
CA ILE A 62 0.57 -4.09 7.11
C ILE A 62 0.31 -3.94 8.62
N TRP A 63 0.43 -5.04 9.36
CA TRP A 63 0.22 -5.07 10.81
C TRP A 63 1.16 -4.12 11.57
N ASP A 64 2.45 -4.18 11.27
CA ASP A 64 3.46 -3.33 11.90
C ASP A 64 3.23 -1.85 11.61
N PHE A 65 2.80 -1.52 10.38
CA PHE A 65 2.44 -0.15 10.04
C PHE A 65 1.26 0.34 10.89
N LEU A 66 0.17 -0.44 10.96
CA LEU A 66 -1.02 -0.08 11.74
C LEU A 66 -0.70 0.10 13.23
N ARG A 67 0.21 -0.70 13.80
CA ARG A 67 0.62 -0.54 15.21
C ARG A 67 1.44 0.73 15.45
N ARG A 68 2.22 1.19 14.48
CA ARG A 68 3.01 2.43 14.57
C ARG A 68 2.20 3.68 14.26
N HIS A 69 1.11 3.51 13.51
CA HIS A 69 0.21 4.57 13.07
C HIS A 69 -1.24 4.19 13.42
N PRO A 70 -1.65 4.28 14.70
CA PRO A 70 -3.02 3.98 15.11
C PRO A 70 -4.06 4.89 14.44
#